data_AF-A0A534R0R4-F1
#
_entry.id   AF-A0A534R0R4-F1
#
_cell.length_a   1.000
_cell.length_b   1.000
_cell.length_c   1.000
_cell.angle_alpha   90.00
_cell.angle_beta   90.00
_cell.angle_gamma   90.00
#
_symmetry.space_group_name_H-M   'P 1'
#
loop_
_entity.id
_entity.type
_entity.pdbx_description
1 polymer ?
#
loop_
_entity_poly.entity_id
_entity_poly.type
_entity_poly.pdbx_seq_one_letter_code
_entity_poly.pdbx_strand_id
1 'polypeptide(L)' 'MAEESTIQVGDRVIGLDMPGIFTVIGRRGRFVEIENDRGLRRVVHEVALRRVNGTPPGPKEG' A
#
# COMPACT_ATOMS: atom_id res chain seq x y z
N MET A 1 -8.40 9.40 16.98
CA MET A 1 -8.70 9.30 15.54
C MET A 1 -7.50 8.61 14.93
N ALA A 2 -7.65 7.37 14.45
CA ALA A 2 -6.53 6.68 13.82
C ALA A 2 -6.26 7.40 12.50
N GLU A 3 -5.10 8.01 12.35
CA GLU A 3 -4.67 8.54 11.07
C GLU A 3 -4.72 7.39 10.07
N GLU A 4 -5.66 7.47 9.13
CA GLU A 4 -5.77 6.54 8.01
C GLU A 4 -4.51 6.74 7.16
N SER A 5 -3.46 6.01 7.53
CA SER A 5 -2.12 6.15 6.98
C SER A 5 -2.18 5.82 5.50
N THR A 6 -2.16 6.87 4.69
CA THR A 6 -2.38 6.78 3.25
C THR A 6 -1.24 5.98 2.62
N ILE A 7 -1.56 5.08 1.69
CA ILE A 7 -0.58 4.20 1.03
C ILE A 7 0.49 5.03 0.31
N GLN A 8 1.76 4.70 0.55
CA GLN A 8 2.94 5.38 0.00
C GLN A 8 3.76 4.46 -0.90
N VAL A 9 4.60 5.05 -1.76
CA VAL A 9 5.61 4.33 -2.53
C VAL A 9 6.58 3.63 -1.59
N GLY A 10 6.89 2.36 -1.87
CA GLY A 10 7.67 1.47 -1.01
C GLY A 10 6.83 0.63 -0.04
N ASP A 11 5.54 0.94 0.15
CA ASP A 11 4.68 0.13 0.99
C ASP A 11 4.47 -1.26 0.41
N ARG A 12 4.50 -2.26 1.29
CA ARG A 12 3.99 -3.59 0.96
C ARG A 12 2.49 -3.62 1.17
N VAL A 13 1.75 -4.04 0.15
CA VAL A 13 0.29 -4.08 0.13
C VAL A 13 -0.23 -5.43 -0.36
N ILE A 14 -1.45 -5.77 0.02
CA ILE A 14 -2.25 -6.83 -0.59
C ILE A 14 -3.41 -6.21 -1.36
N GLY A 15 -3.78 -6.81 -2.48
CA GLY A 15 -5.05 -6.55 -3.16
C GLY A 15 -6.18 -7.27 -2.45
N LEU A 16 -7.33 -6.59 -2.30
CA LEU A 16 -8.54 -7.22 -1.79
C LEU A 16 -9.20 -8.15 -2.83
N ASP A 17 -9.01 -7.85 -4.12
CA ASP A 17 -9.54 -8.62 -5.25
C ASP A 17 -8.54 -9.65 -5.81
N MET A 18 -7.27 -9.59 -5.40
CA MET A 18 -6.21 -10.43 -5.97
C MET A 18 -5.25 -10.98 -4.91
N PRO A 19 -4.95 -12.29 -4.95
CA PRO A 19 -4.02 -12.90 -4.01
C PRO A 19 -2.58 -12.49 -4.33
N GLY A 20 -1.85 -12.06 -3.31
CA GLY A 20 -0.42 -11.79 -3.39
C GLY A 20 0.02 -10.55 -2.61
N ILE A 21 1.32 -10.47 -2.35
CA ILE A 21 1.96 -9.28 -1.79
C ILE A 21 2.56 -8.49 -2.94
N PHE A 22 2.31 -7.19 -2.93
CA PHE A 22 2.84 -6.24 -3.88
C PHE A 22 3.58 -5.14 -3.16
N THR A 23 4.48 -4.48 -3.87
CA THR A 23 5.16 -3.26 -3.46
C THR A 23 4.59 -2.11 -4.26
N VAL A 24 4.28 -1.00 -3.61
CA VAL A 24 3.87 0.22 -4.29
C VAL A 24 5.10 0.84 -4.95
N ILE A 25 5.09 0.95 -6.27
CA ILE A 25 6.19 1.52 -7.06
C ILE A 25 5.88 2.95 -7.55
N GLY A 26 4.63 3.39 -7.46
CA GLY A 26 4.21 4.72 -7.89
C GLY A 26 2.85 5.11 -7.34
N ARG A 27 2.58 6.42 -7.30
CA ARG A 27 1.27 6.96 -6.88
C ARG A 27 0.88 8.14 -7.75
N ARG A 28 -0.38 8.15 -8.18
CA ARG A 28 -1.00 9.22 -8.97
C ARG A 28 -2.38 9.53 -8.37
N GLY A 29 -2.41 10.48 -7.44
CA GLY A 29 -3.62 10.80 -6.69
C GLY A 29 -4.13 9.58 -5.88
N ARG A 30 -5.33 9.09 -6.20
CA ARG A 30 -5.96 7.93 -5.55
C ARG A 30 -5.61 6.58 -6.16
N PHE A 31 -4.89 6.59 -7.28
CA PHE A 31 -4.40 5.38 -7.93
C PHE A 31 -2.96 5.13 -7.53
N VAL A 32 -2.63 3.88 -7.28
CA VAL A 32 -1.28 3.43 -6.96
C VAL A 32 -0.84 2.36 -7.94
N GLU A 33 0.42 2.47 -8.36
CA GLU A 33 1.10 1.50 -9.20
C GLU A 33 1.77 0.49 -8.26
N ILE A 34 1.46 -0.79 -8.43
CA ILE A 34 1.97 -1.88 -7.60
C ILE A 34 2.70 -2.91 -8.46
N GLU A 35 3.73 -3.54 -7.89
CA GLU A 35 4.54 -4.58 -8.52
C GLU A 35 4.78 -5.74 -7.54
N ASN A 36 4.72 -6.99 -8.01
CA ASN A 36 5.16 -8.14 -7.21
C ASN A 36 6.56 -8.64 -7.62
N ASP A 37 7.10 -9.60 -6.87
CA ASP A 37 8.41 -10.22 -7.12
C ASP A 37 8.52 -10.91 -8.49
N ARG A 38 7.39 -11.19 -9.14
CA ARG A 38 7.32 -11.81 -10.47
C ARG A 38 7.26 -10.77 -11.61
N GLY A 39 7.36 -9.48 -11.29
CA GLY A 39 7.32 -8.38 -12.26
C GLY A 39 5.91 -8.04 -12.77
N LEU A 40 4.85 -8.56 -12.15
CA LEU A 40 3.49 -8.17 -12.49
C LEU A 40 3.21 -6.75 -11.98
N ARG A 41 2.98 -5.81 -12.90
CA ARG A 41 2.61 -4.42 -12.59
C ARG A 41 1.13 -4.17 -12.82
N ARG A 42 0.50 -3.44 -11.90
CA ARG A 42 -0.89 -2.98 -12.05
C ARG A 42 -1.09 -1.59 -11.48
N VAL A 43 -2.11 -0.91 -11.96
CA VAL A 43 -2.61 0.33 -11.39
C VAL A 43 -3.93 0.02 -10.71
N VAL A 44 -4.05 0.34 -9.42
CA VAL A 44 -5.21 0.00 -8.60
C VAL A 44 -5.62 1.21 -7.77
N HIS A 45 -6.91 1.34 -7.48
CA HIS A 45 -7.38 2.38 -6.56
C HIS A 45 -6.94 2.04 -5.13
N GLU A 46 -6.48 3.04 -4.36
CA GLU A 46 -5.90 2.80 -3.03
C GLU A 46 -6.84 2.08 -2.06
N VAL A 47 -8.15 2.28 -2.21
CA VAL A 47 -9.20 1.61 -1.41
C VAL A 47 -9.27 0.09 -1.62
N ALA A 48 -8.75 -0.41 -2.74
CA ALA A 48 -8.69 -1.84 -3.04
C ALA A 48 -7.46 -2.52 -2.43
N LEU A 49 -6.65 -1.77 -1.67
CA LEU A 49 -5.38 -2.22 -1.13
C LEU A 49 -5.34 -2.10 0.39
N ARG A 50 -4.60 -3.01 1.02
CA ARG A 50 -4.30 -2.96 2.46
C ARG A 50 -2.80 -3.12 2.66
N ARG A 51 -2.20 -2.28 3.50
CA ARG A 51 -0.78 -2.40 3.87
C ARG A 51 -0.57 -3.70 4.66
N VAL A 52 0.43 -4.50 4.26
CA VAL A 52 0.79 -5.77 4.92
C VAL A 52 1.36 -5.52 6.31
N ASN A 53 2.20 -4.48 6.41
CA ASN A 53 2.78 -4.03 7.65
C ASN A 53 2.37 -2.58 7.83
N GLY A 54 1.29 -2.34 8.57
CA GLY A 54 1.11 -1.02 9.16
C GLY A 54 2.37 -0.72 9.96
N THR A 55 3.07 0.37 9.65
CA THR A 55 4.03 0.93 10.60
C THR A 55 3.26 1.09 11.92
N PRO A 56 3.76 0.58 13.07
CA PRO A 56 3.17 0.91 14.37
C PRO A 56 3.00 2.44 14.44
N PRO A 57 1.98 2.96 15.16
CA PRO A 57 1.94 4.41 15.40
C PRO A 57 3.32 4.83 15.90
N GLY A 58 3.88 5.89 15.29
CA GLY A 58 5.18 6.42 15.70
C GLY A 58 5.22 6.63 17.21
N PRO A 59 6.42 6.66 17.84
CA PRO A 59 6.50 6.88 19.27
C PRO A 59 5.67 8.13 19.59
N LYS A 60 4.69 7.99 20.50
CA LYS A 60 4.04 9.17 21.08
C LYS A 60 5.15 9.86 21.87
N GLU A 61 5.76 10.88 21.30
CA GLU A 61 6.49 11.87 22.08
C GLU A 61 5.44 12.51 23.00
N GLY A 62 5.54 12.14 24.27
CA GLY A 62 4.75 12.70 25.38
C GLY A 62 5.44 13.92 25.97
#